data_AF-A0A377XAK7-F1
#
_entry.id   AF-A0A377XAK7-F1
#
_cell.length_a   1.000
_cell.length_b   1.000
_cell.length_c   1.000
_cell.angle_alpha   90.00
_cell.angle_beta   90.00
_cell.angle_gamma   90.00
#
_symmetry.space_group_name_H-M   'P 1'
#
loop_
_entity.id
_entity.type
_entity.pdbx_description
1 polymer ?
#
loop_
_entity_poly.entity_id
_entity_poly.type
_entity_poly.pdbx_seq_one_letter_code
_entity_poly.pdbx_strand_id
1 'polypeptide(L)'
;MSAGRFNLSALAVRERSVTLFLIILISVAGLVAFFGLGRAEDPPFTVKQMTVITVWPGATAQEMQDQVAEPLEKRLQELKWYDRTETYTRPGMALITLSLQDQTPPSEVPEQFYQARKKLGDEAKNLPAGVSGPMMNDEFADVTFALFALKARGRAAAAAGA
;
A
#
# COMPACT_ATOMS: atom_id res chain seq x y z
N MET A 1 -44.95 40.37 -8.94
CA MET A 1 -45.30 39.66 -7.69
C MET A 1 -43.99 39.27 -7.02
N SER A 2 -43.55 40.01 -6.00
CA SER A 2 -42.28 39.74 -5.31
C SER A 2 -42.46 38.50 -4.45
N ALA A 3 -41.91 37.36 -4.87
CA ALA A 3 -41.89 36.15 -4.07
C ALA A 3 -41.14 36.46 -2.76
N GLY A 4 -41.83 36.34 -1.63
CA GLY A 4 -41.29 36.62 -0.30
C GLY A 4 -39.99 35.85 -0.08
N ARG A 5 -38.88 36.56 0.00
CA ARG A 5 -37.54 36.01 0.20
C ARG A 5 -37.50 35.41 1.61
N PHE A 6 -37.40 34.10 1.72
CA PHE A 6 -37.29 33.41 3.01
C PHE A 6 -36.09 33.95 3.79
N ASN A 7 -36.34 34.61 4.93
CA ASN A 7 -35.33 35.26 5.74
C ASN A 7 -35.07 34.45 7.02
N LEU A 8 -34.06 33.59 6.97
CA LEU A 8 -33.63 32.72 8.07
C LEU A 8 -33.31 33.51 9.34
N SER A 9 -32.69 34.69 9.22
CA SER A 9 -32.34 35.52 10.36
C SER A 9 -33.59 36.07 11.05
N ALA A 10 -34.56 36.55 10.27
CA ALA A 10 -35.82 37.04 10.81
C ALA A 10 -36.64 35.91 11.47
N LEU A 11 -36.62 34.70 10.89
CA LEU A 11 -37.28 33.52 11.45
C LEU A 11 -36.63 33.08 12.76
N ALA A 12 -35.29 33.08 12.84
CA ALA A 12 -34.55 32.71 14.04
C ALA A 12 -34.77 33.68 15.21
N VAL A 13 -34.92 34.98 14.93
CA VAL A 13 -35.21 35.99 15.98
C VAL A 13 -36.67 35.92 16.44
N ARG A 14 -37.59 35.59 15.53
CA ARG A 14 -39.03 35.45 15.84
C ARG A 14 -39.30 34.21 16.68
N GLU A 15 -38.73 33.07 16.28
CA GLU A 15 -38.98 31.76 16.91
C GLU A 15 -37.82 31.33 17.82
N ARG A 16 -37.55 32.15 18.85
CA ARG A 16 -36.38 31.99 19.75
C ARG A 16 -36.29 30.59 20.37
N SER A 17 -37.41 30.00 20.77
CA SER A 17 -37.44 28.66 21.39
C SER A 17 -37.00 27.57 20.42
N VAL A 18 -37.42 27.66 19.15
CA VAL A 18 -37.02 26.70 18.12
C VAL A 18 -35.53 26.85 17.80
N THR A 19 -35.06 28.08 17.70
CA THR A 19 -33.62 28.35 17.49
C THR A 19 -32.77 27.84 18.65
N LEU A 20 -33.18 28.08 19.90
CA LEU A 20 -32.47 27.58 21.07
C LEU A 20 -32.43 26.05 21.10
N PHE A 21 -33.56 25.39 20.79
CA PHE A 21 -33.62 23.94 20.69
C PHE A 21 -32.63 23.40 19.64
N LEU A 22 -32.60 23.99 18.45
CA LEU A 22 -31.67 23.58 17.39
C LEU A 22 -30.20 23.80 17.79
N ILE A 23 -29.88 24.90 18.47
CA ILE A 23 -28.53 25.15 19.01
C ILE A 23 -28.14 24.02 19.95
N ILE A 24 -28.98 23.73 20.95
CA ILE A 24 -28.69 22.67 21.93
C ILE A 24 -28.56 21.31 21.25
N LEU A 25 -29.46 20.99 20.32
CA LEU A 25 -29.45 19.74 19.59
C LEU A 25 -28.16 19.55 18.77
N ILE A 26 -27.74 20.58 18.03
CA ILE A 26 -26.49 20.55 17.26
C ILE A 26 -25.28 20.48 18.19
N SER A 27 -25.29 21.20 19.32
CA SER A 27 -24.20 21.14 20.30
C SER A 27 -24.05 19.75 20.92
N VAL A 28 -25.15 19.11 21.31
CA VAL A 28 -25.13 17.74 21.86
C VAL A 28 -24.70 16.74 20.79
N ALA A 29 -25.24 16.83 19.57
CA ALA A 29 -24.83 15.98 18.46
C ALA A 29 -23.33 16.14 18.14
N GLY A 30 -22.81 17.37 18.16
CA GLY A 30 -21.39 17.67 17.99
C GLY A 30 -20.52 17.08 19.10
N LEU A 31 -20.99 17.14 20.36
CA LEU A 31 -20.28 16.55 21.50
C LEU A 31 -20.19 15.02 21.36
N VAL A 32 -21.30 14.37 20.98
CA VAL A 32 -21.33 12.92 20.74
C VAL A 32 -20.40 12.54 19.59
N ALA A 33 -20.44 13.28 18.47
CA ALA A 33 -19.56 13.06 17.33
C ALA A 33 -18.07 13.24 17.69
N PHE A 34 -17.75 14.22 18.53
CA PHE A 34 -16.38 14.48 18.98
C PHE A 34 -15.79 13.30 19.75
N PHE A 35 -16.56 12.68 20.65
CA PHE A 35 -16.11 11.50 21.39
C PHE A 35 -16.06 10.22 20.52
N GLY A 36 -16.82 10.16 19.44
CA GLY A 36 -16.81 9.05 18.48
C GLY A 36 -15.76 9.17 17.38
N LEU A 37 -15.07 10.31 17.26
CA LEU A 37 -14.12 10.53 16.18
C LEU A 37 -12.81 9.77 16.45
N GLY A 38 -12.53 8.78 15.60
CA GLY A 38 -11.24 8.09 15.61
C GLY A 38 -10.09 9.06 15.36
N ARG A 39 -8.99 8.88 16.09
CA ARG A 39 -7.75 9.62 15.83
C ARG A 39 -6.88 8.79 14.89
N ALA A 40 -6.60 9.32 13.72
CA ALA A 40 -5.53 8.86 12.85
C ALA A 40 -4.47 9.96 12.82
N GLU A 41 -3.18 9.58 12.85
CA GLU A 41 -2.06 10.52 12.68
C GLU A 41 -2.07 11.09 11.26
N ASP A 42 -2.22 10.21 10.27
CA ASP A 42 -2.33 10.53 8.85
C ASP A 42 -3.51 9.77 8.21
N PRO A 43 -4.10 10.30 7.12
CA PRO A 43 -5.09 9.55 6.34
C PRO A 43 -4.46 8.27 5.76
N PRO A 44 -5.21 7.16 5.70
CA PRO A 44 -4.69 5.93 5.12
C PRO A 44 -4.39 6.15 3.63
N PHE A 45 -3.18 5.75 3.20
CA PHE A 45 -2.78 5.76 1.80
C PHE A 45 -2.54 4.32 1.33
N THR A 46 -2.93 4.02 0.09
CA THR A 46 -2.68 2.70 -0.51
C THR A 46 -1.32 2.71 -1.19
N VAL A 47 -0.41 1.86 -0.74
CA VAL A 47 0.86 1.64 -1.42
C VAL A 47 0.60 0.88 -2.72
N LYS A 48 1.12 1.42 -3.81
CA LYS A 48 0.94 0.92 -5.17
C LYS A 48 2.17 0.19 -5.69
N GLN A 49 2.98 -0.31 -4.76
CA GLN A 49 4.23 -0.98 -5.04
C GLN A 49 4.21 -2.41 -4.54
N MET A 50 4.86 -3.28 -5.28
CA MET A 50 5.09 -4.68 -4.92
C MET A 50 6.53 -5.04 -5.23
N THR A 51 7.14 -5.84 -4.38
CA THR A 51 8.48 -6.37 -4.61
C THR A 51 8.41 -7.84 -4.98
N VAL A 52 9.25 -8.26 -5.90
CA VAL A 52 9.43 -9.64 -6.33
C VAL A 52 10.90 -10.00 -6.22
N ILE A 53 11.18 -11.10 -5.51
CA ILE A 53 12.53 -11.61 -5.28
C ILE A 53 12.64 -12.98 -5.95
N THR A 54 13.70 -13.15 -6.73
CA THR A 54 14.02 -14.43 -7.37
C THR A 54 15.49 -14.77 -7.14
N VAL A 55 15.78 -16.03 -6.84
CA VAL A 55 17.12 -16.50 -6.51
C VAL A 55 17.51 -17.63 -7.46
N TRP A 56 18.70 -17.58 -8.04
CA TRP A 56 19.23 -18.66 -8.88
C TRP A 56 20.70 -18.90 -8.58
N PRO A 57 21.01 -19.78 -7.61
CA PRO A 57 22.37 -19.97 -7.14
C PRO A 57 23.33 -20.34 -8.28
N GLY A 58 24.44 -19.62 -8.40
CA GLY A 58 25.47 -19.87 -9.41
C GLY A 58 25.30 -19.11 -10.73
N ALA A 59 24.20 -18.39 -10.95
CA ALA A 59 24.03 -17.54 -12.12
C ALA A 59 24.78 -16.21 -11.99
N THR A 60 25.33 -15.72 -13.10
CA THR A 60 25.90 -14.37 -13.20
C THR A 60 24.80 -13.31 -13.15
N ALA A 61 25.16 -12.05 -12.87
CA ALA A 61 24.20 -10.95 -12.88
C ALA A 61 23.54 -10.77 -14.27
N GLN A 62 24.30 -10.99 -15.35
CA GLN A 62 23.79 -10.90 -16.71
C GLN A 62 22.79 -12.03 -17.02
N GLU A 63 23.10 -13.27 -16.63
CA GLU A 63 22.16 -14.39 -16.79
C GLU A 63 20.88 -14.18 -15.96
N MET A 64 21.01 -13.64 -14.75
CA MET A 64 19.85 -13.23 -13.94
C MET A 64 19.01 -12.16 -14.64
N GLN A 65 19.63 -11.18 -15.29
CA GLN A 65 18.91 -10.15 -16.02
C GLN A 65 18.17 -10.74 -17.22
N ASP A 66 18.89 -11.44 -18.09
CA ASP A 66 18.37 -11.83 -19.41
C ASP A 66 17.39 -13.02 -19.32
N GLN A 67 17.66 -13.98 -18.42
CA GLN A 67 16.90 -15.24 -18.37
C GLN A 67 15.84 -15.27 -17.26
N VAL A 68 15.93 -14.36 -16.27
CA VAL A 68 15.00 -14.35 -15.13
C VAL A 68 14.27 -13.03 -15.03
N ALA A 69 14.98 -11.91 -14.93
CA ALA A 69 14.34 -10.63 -14.68
C ALA A 69 13.54 -10.14 -15.90
N GLU A 70 14.13 -10.17 -17.10
CA GLU A 70 13.48 -9.68 -18.32
C GLU A 70 12.18 -10.44 -18.66
N PRO A 71 12.11 -11.79 -18.59
CA PRO A 71 10.84 -12.51 -18.75
C PRO A 71 9.78 -12.13 -17.71
N LEU A 72 10.17 -11.97 -16.44
CA LEU A 72 9.24 -11.58 -15.37
C LEU A 72 8.75 -10.15 -15.53
N GLU A 73 9.63 -9.22 -15.91
CA GLU A 73 9.28 -7.83 -16.23
C GLU A 73 8.25 -7.75 -17.36
N LYS A 74 8.46 -8.50 -18.45
CA LYS A 74 7.53 -8.55 -19.58
C LYS A 74 6.13 -8.96 -19.14
N ARG A 75 6.01 -9.90 -18.21
CA ARG A 75 4.71 -10.30 -17.64
C ARG A 75 4.07 -9.23 -16.79
N LEU A 76 4.87 -8.47 -16.03
CA LEU A 76 4.38 -7.37 -15.20
C LEU A 76 3.89 -6.19 -16.05
N GLN A 77 4.50 -5.97 -17.23
CA GLN A 77 4.06 -4.95 -18.19
C GLN A 77 2.65 -5.23 -18.76
N GLU A 78 2.16 -6.47 -18.69
CA GLU A 78 0.80 -6.82 -19.13
C GLU A 78 -0.30 -6.38 -18.13
N LEU A 79 0.06 -5.80 -16.98
CA LEU A 79 -0.91 -5.32 -16.00
C LEU A 79 -1.61 -4.06 -16.48
N LYS A 80 -2.93 -3.97 -16.23
CA LYS A 80 -3.78 -2.85 -16.69
C LYS A 80 -3.26 -1.49 -16.23
N TRP A 81 -2.76 -1.43 -15.00
CA TRP A 81 -2.29 -0.21 -14.35
C TRP A 81 -0.77 -0.16 -14.19
N TYR A 82 -0.03 -0.88 -15.03
CA TYR A 82 1.43 -0.84 -15.02
C TYR A 82 1.95 0.60 -15.23
N ASP A 83 2.86 1.06 -14.36
CA ASP A 83 3.64 2.29 -14.59
C ASP A 83 5.07 1.93 -15.00
N ARG A 84 5.81 1.33 -14.07
CA ARG A 84 7.20 0.94 -14.28
C ARG A 84 7.60 -0.23 -13.39
N THR A 85 8.71 -0.85 -13.79
CA THR A 85 9.43 -1.80 -12.95
C THR A 85 10.88 -1.37 -12.81
N GLU A 86 11.38 -1.37 -11.58
CA GLU A 86 12.78 -1.15 -11.28
C GLU A 86 13.43 -2.48 -10.90
N THR A 87 14.43 -2.89 -11.68
CA THR A 87 15.09 -4.18 -11.51
C THR A 87 16.53 -3.98 -11.04
N TYR A 88 16.90 -4.74 -10.02
CA TYR A 88 18.24 -4.84 -9.49
C TYR A 88 18.70 -6.29 -9.49
N THR A 89 19.72 -6.60 -10.31
CA THR A 89 20.30 -7.93 -10.41
C THR A 89 21.70 -7.98 -9.81
N ARG A 90 21.98 -9.10 -9.15
CA ARG A 90 23.28 -9.48 -8.61
C ARG A 90 23.53 -10.96 -8.93
N PRO A 91 24.78 -11.44 -8.86
CA PRO A 91 25.04 -12.87 -8.99
C PRO A 91 24.16 -13.68 -8.05
N GLY A 92 23.36 -14.58 -8.63
CA GLY A 92 22.41 -15.44 -7.95
C GLY A 92 21.11 -14.81 -7.42
N MET A 93 20.83 -13.52 -7.68
CA MET A 93 19.63 -12.85 -7.17
C MET A 93 19.11 -11.75 -8.10
N ALA A 94 17.80 -11.66 -8.25
CA ALA A 94 17.09 -10.56 -8.90
C ALA A 94 16.04 -10.00 -7.94
N LEU A 95 16.01 -8.68 -7.80
CA LEU A 95 15.01 -7.92 -7.07
C LEU A 95 14.29 -7.04 -8.07
N ILE A 96 12.97 -7.15 -8.11
CA ILE A 96 12.11 -6.42 -9.04
C ILE A 96 11.08 -5.65 -8.23
N THR A 97 11.04 -4.33 -8.37
CA THR A 97 10.04 -3.47 -7.74
C THR A 97 9.05 -2.99 -8.79
N LEU A 98 7.83 -3.51 -8.73
CA LEU A 98 6.71 -3.07 -9.55
C LEU A 98 6.07 -1.83 -8.93
N SER A 99 5.85 -0.80 -9.75
CA SER A 99 5.00 0.35 -9.40
C SER A 99 3.80 0.42 -10.33
N LEU A 100 2.61 0.59 -9.76
CA LEU A 100 1.39 0.90 -10.51
C LEU A 100 1.24 2.41 -10.70
N GLN A 101 0.40 2.81 -11.66
CA GLN A 101 0.13 4.21 -11.97
C GLN A 101 -0.48 4.99 -10.79
N ASP A 102 -0.14 6.27 -10.70
CA ASP A 102 -0.69 7.17 -9.67
C ASP A 102 -2.21 7.31 -9.74
N GLN A 103 -2.80 7.07 -10.92
CA GLN A 103 -4.25 7.15 -11.14
C GLN A 103 -5.00 5.85 -10.78
N THR A 104 -4.30 4.77 -10.41
CA THR A 104 -4.95 3.51 -10.05
C THR A 104 -5.89 3.69 -8.86
N PRO A 105 -7.17 3.29 -8.99
CA PRO A 105 -8.11 3.32 -7.87
C PRO A 105 -7.62 2.42 -6.72
N PRO A 106 -7.65 2.88 -5.46
CA PRO A 106 -7.26 2.07 -4.30
C PRO A 106 -7.93 0.69 -4.23
N SER A 107 -9.20 0.60 -4.66
CA SER A 107 -9.97 -0.65 -4.69
C SER A 107 -9.51 -1.64 -5.77
N GLU A 108 -8.80 -1.19 -6.81
CA GLU A 108 -8.28 -2.08 -7.87
C GLU A 108 -6.87 -2.60 -7.58
N VAL A 109 -6.14 -2.00 -6.61
CA VAL A 109 -4.74 -2.39 -6.29
C VAL A 109 -4.63 -3.86 -5.86
N PRO A 110 -5.46 -4.39 -4.94
CA PRO A 110 -5.36 -5.79 -4.54
C PRO A 110 -5.57 -6.77 -5.71
N GLU A 111 -6.46 -6.43 -6.63
CA GLU A 111 -6.70 -7.22 -7.84
C GLU A 111 -5.49 -7.16 -8.77
N GLN A 112 -4.85 -5.99 -8.96
CA GLN A 112 -3.61 -5.91 -9.75
C GLN A 112 -2.50 -6.76 -9.13
N PHE A 113 -2.38 -6.78 -7.80
CA PHE A 113 -1.39 -7.59 -7.13
C PHE A 113 -1.67 -9.09 -7.25
N TYR A 114 -2.93 -9.49 -7.20
CA TYR A 114 -3.35 -10.85 -7.52
C TYR A 114 -3.00 -11.24 -8.96
N GLN A 115 -3.30 -10.38 -9.93
CA GLN A 115 -2.95 -10.63 -11.33
C GLN A 115 -1.44 -10.71 -11.56
N ALA A 116 -0.66 -9.86 -10.88
CA ALA A 116 0.80 -9.91 -10.92
C ALA A 116 1.32 -11.26 -10.43
N ARG A 117 0.86 -11.71 -9.25
CA ARG A 117 1.20 -13.04 -8.70
C ARG A 117 0.86 -14.16 -9.67
N LYS A 118 -0.33 -14.11 -10.27
CA LYS A 118 -0.78 -15.13 -11.22
C LYS A 118 0.12 -15.18 -12.45
N LYS A 119 0.36 -14.03 -13.10
CA LYS A 119 1.21 -13.94 -14.29
C LYS A 119 2.65 -14.38 -14.02
N LEU A 120 3.22 -13.96 -12.88
CA LEU A 120 4.56 -14.36 -12.45
C LEU A 120 4.63 -15.86 -12.14
N GLY A 121 3.60 -16.42 -11.49
CA GLY A 121 3.52 -17.87 -11.21
C GLY A 121 3.35 -18.73 -12.46
N ASP A 122 2.71 -18.19 -13.50
CA ASP A 122 2.65 -18.85 -14.81
C ASP A 122 3.98 -18.82 -15.54
N GLU A 123 4.71 -17.69 -15.47
CA GLU A 123 6.04 -17.56 -16.09
C GLU A 123 7.14 -18.30 -15.31
N ALA A 124 6.97 -18.49 -14.01
CA ALA A 124 7.90 -19.25 -13.17
C ALA A 124 8.19 -20.66 -13.73
N LYS A 125 7.23 -21.24 -14.46
CA LYS A 125 7.35 -22.57 -15.09
C LYS A 125 8.29 -22.58 -16.30
N ASN A 126 8.54 -21.41 -16.90
CA ASN A 126 9.41 -21.23 -18.07
C ASN A 126 10.83 -20.81 -17.68
N LEU A 127 11.07 -20.51 -16.40
CA LEU A 127 12.38 -20.11 -15.91
C LEU A 127 13.37 -21.29 -15.94
N PRO A 128 14.69 -21.01 -16.03
CA PRO A 128 15.72 -22.05 -15.98
C PRO A 128 15.63 -22.96 -14.75
N ALA A 129 16.06 -24.21 -14.93
CA ALA A 129 16.11 -25.16 -13.83
C ALA A 129 17.05 -24.67 -12.71
N GLY A 130 16.61 -24.78 -11.46
CA GLY A 130 17.37 -24.33 -10.29
C GLY A 130 17.06 -22.89 -9.85
N VAL A 131 16.18 -22.18 -10.55
CA VAL A 131 15.61 -20.92 -10.07
C VAL A 131 14.62 -21.21 -8.94
N SER A 132 14.75 -20.47 -7.84
CA SER A 132 13.86 -20.48 -6.67
C SER A 132 13.16 -19.13 -6.55
N GLY A 133 11.84 -19.13 -6.68
CA GLY A 133 11.01 -17.93 -6.78
C GLY A 133 10.09 -18.02 -8.01
N PRO A 134 9.40 -16.94 -8.38
CA PRO A 134 9.39 -15.60 -7.77
C PRO A 134 8.65 -15.56 -6.43
N MET A 135 9.26 -14.95 -5.41
CA MET A 135 8.63 -14.65 -4.11
C MET A 135 8.12 -13.22 -4.14
N MET A 136 6.82 -13.02 -3.94
CA MET A 136 6.20 -11.69 -3.98
C MET A 136 5.93 -11.16 -2.58
N ASN A 137 6.15 -9.87 -2.38
CA ASN A 137 5.78 -9.13 -1.19
C ASN A 137 4.98 -7.89 -1.59
N ASP A 138 3.69 -7.88 -1.24
CA ASP A 138 2.76 -6.77 -1.39
C ASP A 138 2.38 -6.10 -0.05
N GLU A 139 2.98 -6.55 1.07
CA GLU A 139 2.76 -6.02 2.43
C GLU A 139 3.75 -4.91 2.80
N PHE A 140 4.46 -4.33 1.81
CA PHE A 140 5.49 -3.29 2.05
C PHE A 140 4.95 -2.03 2.74
N ALA A 141 3.63 -1.87 2.80
CA ALA A 141 2.93 -0.74 3.38
C ALA A 141 2.67 -0.85 4.89
N ASP A 142 2.83 -2.03 5.48
CA ASP A 142 2.33 -2.25 6.83
C ASP A 142 3.14 -1.47 7.87
N VAL A 143 2.44 -0.65 8.63
CA VAL A 143 3.04 0.24 9.63
C VAL A 143 3.50 -0.57 10.83
N THR A 144 4.80 -0.52 11.13
CA THR A 144 5.35 -1.12 12.35
C THR A 144 5.11 -0.20 13.55
N PHE A 145 4.13 -0.53 14.39
CA PHE A 145 3.75 0.30 15.54
C PHE A 145 4.66 0.17 16.77
N ALA A 146 5.36 -0.96 16.90
CA ALA A 146 6.27 -1.20 18.02
C ALA A 146 7.43 -2.11 17.62
N LEU A 147 8.65 -1.70 17.96
CA LEU A 147 9.87 -2.48 17.79
C LEU A 147 10.41 -2.85 19.17
N PHE A 148 10.49 -4.14 19.46
CA PHE A 148 11.03 -4.65 20.72
C PHE A 148 12.41 -5.27 20.48
N ALA A 149 13.44 -4.77 21.17
CA ALA A 149 14.76 -5.36 21.16
C ALA A 149 15.01 -6.10 22.49
N LEU A 150 15.21 -7.41 22.41
CA LEU A 150 15.53 -8.24 23.57
C LEU A 150 17.04 -8.48 23.63
N LYS A 151 17.67 -8.07 24.74
CA LYS A 151 19.09 -8.32 25.01
C LYS A 151 19.25 -9.09 26.31
N ALA A 152 19.66 -10.36 26.22
CA ALA A 152 20.08 -11.14 27.36
C ALA A 152 21.58 -10.94 27.62
N ARG A 153 21.96 -10.61 28.85
CA ARG A 153 23.37 -10.52 29.25
C ARG A 153 23.80 -11.91 29.74
N GLY A 154 24.46 -12.70 28.89
CA GLY A 154 24.91 -14.04 29.29
C GLY A 154 25.44 -14.99 28.22
N ARG A 155 25.36 -14.66 26.92
CA ARG A 155 26.06 -15.41 25.87
C ARG A 155 26.95 -14.43 25.12
N ALA A 156 28.26 -14.65 25.21
CA ALA A 156 29.26 -13.79 24.60
C ALA A 156 28.90 -13.49 23.15
N ALA A 157 29.07 -12.22 22.77
CA ALA A 157 29.12 -11.79 21.40
C ALA A 157 30.23 -12.61 20.69
N ALA A 158 29.84 -13.70 20.05
CA ALA A 158 30.69 -14.40 19.11
C ALA A 158 30.23 -13.99 17.71
N ALA A 159 31.13 -13.30 17.01
CA ALA A 159 31.06 -12.88 15.62
C ALA A 159 30.14 -11.67 15.32
N ALA A 160 30.54 -10.49 15.82
CA ALA A 160 30.56 -9.32 14.94
C ALA A 160 31.94 -9.33 14.24
N GLY A 161 31.97 -9.67 12.95
CA GLY A 161 33.18 -9.71 12.16
C GLY A 161 32.88 -9.71 10.68
N ALA A 162 33.24 -8.57 10.05
CA ALA A 162 33.34 -8.26 8.62
C ALA A 162 32.03 -8.13 7.82
#